data_AF-A0A0B0NKE6-F1
#
_entry.id   AF-A0A0B0NKE6-F1
#
_cell.length_a   1.000
_cell.length_b   1.000
_cell.length_c   1.000
_cell.angle_alpha   90.00
_cell.angle_beta   90.00
_cell.angle_gamma   90.00
#
_symmetry.space_group_name_H-M   'P 1'
#
loop_
_entity.id
_entity.type
_entity.pdbx_description
1 polymer ?
#
loop_
_entity_poly.entity_id
_entity_poly.type
_entity_poly.pdbx_seq_one_letter_code
_entity_poly.pdbx_strand_id
1 'polypeptide(L)' 'MDPQPEPVTYICGDCGQENTLKHGDVIQCRECGYRILYKKRTRRSNLFSTKLAESGVRRRGGYEQGIS' A
#
# COMPACT_ATOMS: atom_id res chain seq x y z
N MET A 1 9.99 -5.00 -27.51
CA MET A 1 9.18 -3.94 -26.86
C MET A 1 9.36 -4.10 -25.38
N ASP A 2 10.03 -3.15 -24.72
CA ASP A 2 10.29 -3.21 -23.28
C ASP A 2 8.97 -2.98 -22.51
N PRO A 3 8.62 -3.82 -21.53
CA PRO A 3 7.36 -3.68 -20.80
C PRO A 3 7.40 -2.38 -19.99
N GLN A 4 6.41 -1.50 -20.23
CA GLN A 4 6.28 -0.27 -19.45
C GLN A 4 6.05 -0.60 -17.97
N PRO A 5 6.76 0.03 -17.03
CA PRO A 5 6.62 -0.26 -15.61
C PRO A 5 5.20 0.09 -15.15
N GLU A 6 4.47 -0.90 -14.61
CA GLU A 6 3.15 -0.68 -14.02
C GLU A 6 3.23 0.27 -12.81
N PRO A 7 2.25 1.16 -12.65
CA PRO A 7 2.23 2.10 -11.53
C PRO A 7 2.09 1.36 -10.20
N VAL A 8 3.05 1.59 -9.29
CA VAL A 8 3.07 0.95 -7.96
C VAL A 8 2.28 1.80 -6.97
N THR A 9 1.37 1.17 -6.22
CA THR A 9 0.64 1.80 -5.14
C THR A 9 1.40 1.70 -3.82
N TYR A 10 1.58 2.84 -3.17
CA TYR A 10 2.18 2.97 -1.85
C TYR A 10 1.11 3.37 -0.82
N ILE A 11 1.37 3.13 0.46
CA ILE A 11 0.50 3.42 1.59
C ILE A 11 1.28 4.32 2.54
N CYS A 12 0.73 5.47 2.90
CA CYS A 12 1.38 6.36 3.86
C CYS A 12 1.40 5.74 5.27
N GLY A 13 2.51 5.89 6.00
CA GLY A 13 2.61 5.38 7.37
C GLY A 13 1.77 6.13 8.40
N ASP A 14 1.38 7.37 8.13
CA ASP A 14 0.69 8.24 9.08
C ASP A 14 -0.82 8.30 8.81
N CYS A 15 -1.23 8.67 7.58
CA CYS A 15 -2.64 8.74 7.22
C CYS A 15 -3.23 7.41 6.70
N GLY A 16 -2.39 6.40 6.44
CA GLY A 16 -2.82 5.12 5.88
C GLY A 16 -3.33 5.21 4.44
N GLN A 17 -3.22 6.38 3.78
CA GLN A 17 -3.79 6.59 2.46
C GLN A 17 -2.93 5.98 1.36
N GLU A 18 -3.62 5.48 0.34
CA GLU A 18 -3.01 4.98 -0.88
C GLU A 18 -2.53 6.12 -1.78
N ASN A 19 -1.24 6.12 -2.10
CA ASN A 19 -0.62 7.08 -3.01
C ASN A 19 -0.06 6.34 -4.23
N THR A 20 -0.44 6.78 -5.42
CA THR A 20 0.11 6.27 -6.69
C THR A 20 1.26 7.17 -7.11
N LEU A 21 2.48 6.64 -7.04
CA LEU A 21 3.71 7.36 -7.39
C LEU A 21 4.30 6.73 -8.65
N LYS A 22 4.76 7.56 -9.59
CA LYS A 22 5.52 7.08 -10.76
C LYS A 22 7.01 7.04 -10.43
N HIS A 23 7.76 6.29 -11.23
CA HIS A 23 9.22 6.29 -11.14
C HIS A 23 9.76 7.70 -11.41
N GLY A 24 10.54 8.24 -10.46
CA GLY A 24 11.12 9.58 -10.54
C GLY A 24 10.35 10.67 -9.79
N ASP A 25 9.13 10.40 -9.30
CA ASP A 25 8.40 11.35 -8.47
C ASP A 25 9.00 11.46 -7.06
N VAL A 26 8.86 12.63 -6.43
CA VAL A 26 9.24 12.84 -5.03
C VAL A 26 8.33 12.01 -4.12
N ILE A 27 8.95 11.25 -3.22
CA ILE A 27 8.25 10.42 -2.23
C ILE A 27 7.64 11.31 -1.16
N GLN A 28 6.37 11.68 -1.35
CA GLN A 28 5.60 12.50 -0.44
C GLN A 28 4.11 12.14 -0.50
N CYS A 29 3.48 12.02 0.66
CA CYS A 29 2.04 11.84 0.75
C CYS A 29 1.32 13.14 0.39
N ARG A 30 0.29 13.06 -0.46
CA ARG A 30 -0.48 14.23 -0.94
C ARG A 30 -1.38 14.85 0.12
N GLU A 31 -1.78 14.08 1.14
CA GLU A 31 -2.70 14.54 2.18
C GLU A 31 -1.97 15.11 3.41
N CYS A 32 -0.93 14.42 3.90
CA CYS A 32 -0.24 14.80 5.13
C CYS A 32 1.18 15.37 4.94
N GLY A 33 1.73 15.32 3.71
CA GLY A 33 3.11 15.76 3.46
C GLY A 33 4.19 14.84 4.04
N TYR A 34 3.80 13.72 4.66
CA TYR A 34 4.73 12.75 5.22
C TYR A 34 5.53 12.04 4.12
N ARG A 35 6.80 11.73 4.40
CA ARG A 35 7.75 11.22 3.40
C ARG A 35 7.98 9.71 3.47
N ILE A 36 7.42 9.03 4.48
CA ILE A 36 7.55 7.58 4.62
C ILE A 36 6.27 6.92 4.10
N LEU A 37 6.42 6.13 3.04
CA LEU A 37 5.35 5.31 2.48
C LEU A 37 5.80 3.85 2.33
N TYR A 38 4.89 2.92 2.56
CA TYR A 38 5.07 1.48 2.44
C TYR A 38 4.50 0.96 1.13
N LYS A 39 5.11 -0.07 0.52
CA LYS A 39 4.54 -0.69 -0.68
C LYS A 39 3.31 -1.52 -0.33
N LYS A 40 2.23 -1.40 -1.11
CA LYS A 40 1.03 -2.21 -0.92
C LYS A 40 1.33 -3.70 -1.18
N ARG A 41 0.85 -4.58 -0.30
CA ARG A 41 1.02 -6.04 -0.42
C ARG A 41 0.28 -6.56 -1.67
N THR A 42 0.93 -7.41 -2.45
CA THR A 42 0.32 -8.05 -3.62
C THR A 42 -0.66 -9.14 -3.19
N ARG A 43 -1.79 -9.24 -3.91
CA ARG A 43 -2.77 -10.33 -3.71
C ARG A 43 -2.33 -11.69 -4.25
N ARG A 44 -1.24 -11.74 -5.04
CA ARG A 44 -0.61 -13.01 -5.41
C ARG A 44 -0.08 -13.64 -4.13
N SER A 45 -0.80 -14.65 -3.67
CA SER A 45 -0.47 -15.43 -2.49
C SER A 45 0.96 -15.96 -2.63
N ASN A 46 1.90 -15.39 -1.89
CA ASN A 46 3.10 -16.13 -1.54
C ASN A 46 2.57 -17.43 -0.92
N LEU A 47 2.97 -18.59 -1.46
CA LEU A 47 2.48 -19.95 -1.17
C LEU A 47 2.51 -20.36 0.32
N PHE A 48 2.85 -19.43 1.23
CA PHE A 48 3.04 -19.64 2.65
C PHE A 48 1.90 -19.14 3.55
N SER A 49 0.92 -18.38 3.05
CA SER A 49 -0.16 -17.87 3.93
C SER A 49 -1.52 -17.87 3.24
N THR A 50 -2.24 -18.97 3.47
CA THR A 50 -3.70 -19.10 3.62
C THR A 50 -4.61 -18.40 2.59
N LYS A 51 -5.29 -19.22 1.80
CA LYS A 51 -6.44 -18.90 0.95
C LYS A 51 -7.66 -18.36 1.74
N LEU A 52 -7.63 -17.10 2.19
CA LEU A 52 -8.81 -16.45 2.78
C LEU A 52 -8.88 -14.97 2.37
N ALA A 53 -9.37 -14.67 1.16
CA ALA A 53 -10.06 -13.40 0.85
C ALA A 53 -10.55 -13.36 -0.61
N GLU A 54 -11.32 -14.36 -1.05
CA GLU A 54 -12.12 -14.28 -2.28
C GLU A 54 -13.60 -14.24 -1.91
N SER A 55 -14.03 -13.14 -1.30
CA SER A 55 -15.43 -12.66 -1.24
C SER A 55 -15.50 -11.49 -0.25
N GLY A 56 -15.82 -10.28 -0.72
CA GLY A 56 -16.16 -9.16 0.15
C GLY A 56 -15.00 -8.25 0.53
N VAL A 57 -14.92 -7.14 -0.19
CA VAL A 57 -14.20 -5.91 0.18
C VAL A 57 -14.67 -5.45 1.56
N ARG A 58 -13.94 -5.77 2.64
CA ARG A 58 -13.89 -4.96 3.85
C ARG A 58 -12.48 -4.88 4.41
N ARG A 59 -12.12 -3.62 4.66
CA ARG A 59 -10.85 -3.11 5.17
C ARG A 59 -10.37 -3.87 6.39
N ARG A 60 -9.08 -4.22 6.40
CA ARG A 60 -8.25 -4.14 7.60
C ARG A 60 -6.98 -3.37 7.23
N GLY A 61 -7.15 -2.06 7.11
CA GLY A 61 -6.13 -1.16 7.65
C GLY A 61 -6.27 -1.29 9.17
N GLY A 62 -5.29 -1.93 9.80
CA GLY A 62 -5.10 -1.92 11.24
C GLY A 62 -3.78 -1.24 11.49
N TYR A 63 -3.80 0.09 11.66
CA TYR A 63 -2.86 0.75 12.53
C TYR A 63 -3.41 0.52 13.94
N GLU A 64 -2.72 -0.27 14.74
CA GLU A 64 -3.07 -0.47 16.14
C GLU A 64 -2.70 0.81 16.90
N GLN A 65 -3.67 1.70 17.15
CA GLN A 65 -3.58 2.62 18.28
C GLN A 65 -3.96 1.83 19.54
N GLY A 66 -2.95 1.25 20.17
CA GLY A 66 -3.02 0.60 21.48
C GLY A 66 -1.90 1.10 22.37
N ILE A 67 -2.04 2.32 22.90
CA ILE A 67 -1.31 2.81 24.07
C ILE A 67 -2.27 3.61 24.94
N SER A 68 -2.93 2.92 25.87
CA SER A 68 -3.14 3.30 27.28
C SER A 68 -4.02 2.25 27.94
#